data_AF-K3ZKD8-F1
#
_entry.id   AF-K3ZKD8-F1
#
_cell.length_a   1.000
_cell.length_b   1.000
_cell.length_c   1.000
_cell.angle_alpha   90.00
_cell.angle_beta   90.00
_cell.angle_gamma   90.00
#
_symmetry.space_group_name_H-M   'P 1'
#
loop_
_entity.id
_entity.type
_entity.pdbx_description
1 polymer ?
#
loop_
_entity_poly.entity_id
_entity_poly.type
_entity_poly.pdbx_seq_one_letter_code
_entity_poly.pdbx_strand_id
1 'polypeptide(L)'
;MRPQVLLVTLAVLAVLATLPLLSKGSGEEGGAAVADDAANASSWPCCNQCGFCNRKNPPDCSCLDISFQGCHPACMNCVKYTSTTEAPVYRCVDVLTNFCKRRCTPTAAAI
;
A
#
# COMPACT_ATOMS: atom_id res chain seq x y z
N MET A 1 -17.90 -53.91 14.58
CA MET A 1 -16.50 -53.46 14.59
C MET A 1 -16.31 -52.52 13.41
N ARG A 2 -15.90 -51.27 13.67
CA ARG A 2 -16.04 -50.11 12.77
C ARG A 2 -14.88 -50.07 11.75
N PRO A 3 -15.13 -50.09 10.43
CA PRO A 3 -14.08 -50.11 9.40
C PRO A 3 -13.60 -48.70 9.01
N GLN A 4 -13.60 -47.74 9.93
CA GLN A 4 -13.45 -46.31 9.63
C GLN A 4 -12.07 -45.72 9.99
N VAL A 5 -11.11 -46.54 10.43
CA VAL A 5 -9.82 -46.05 10.96
C VAL A 5 -8.68 -46.15 9.94
N LEU A 6 -8.84 -46.91 8.86
CA LEU A 6 -7.74 -47.23 7.92
C LEU A 6 -7.58 -46.28 6.74
N LEU A 7 -8.49 -45.32 6.51
CA LEU A 7 -8.43 -44.44 5.33
C LEU A 7 -7.85 -43.04 5.58
N VAL A 8 -7.48 -42.71 6.83
CA VAL A 8 -6.99 -41.35 7.16
C VAL A 8 -5.48 -41.20 6.94
N THR A 9 -4.73 -42.29 6.78
CA THR A 9 -3.25 -42.24 6.71
C THR A 9 -2.66 -42.11 5.31
N LEU A 10 -3.44 -42.25 4.22
CA LEU A 10 -2.89 -42.22 2.85
C LEU A 10 -3.03 -40.88 2.11
N ALA A 11 -3.72 -39.88 2.66
CA ALA A 11 -3.94 -38.60 1.97
C ALA A 11 -2.83 -37.54 2.18
N VAL A 12 -1.83 -37.79 3.02
CA VAL A 12 -0.81 -36.79 3.39
C VAL A 12 0.42 -36.80 2.48
N LEU A 13 0.59 -37.80 1.60
CA LEU A 13 1.83 -37.97 0.81
C LEU A 13 1.75 -37.52 -0.67
N ALA A 14 0.62 -36.98 -1.15
CA ALA A 14 0.45 -36.67 -2.58
C ALA A 14 0.44 -35.16 -2.95
N VAL A 15 0.67 -34.24 -2.01
CA VAL A 15 0.63 -32.77 -2.29
C VAL A 15 2.02 -32.11 -2.27
N LEU A 16 3.11 -32.89 -2.15
CA LEU A 16 4.48 -32.37 -2.10
C LEU A 16 5.19 -32.25 -3.47
N ALA A 17 4.48 -32.43 -4.59
CA ALA A 17 5.08 -32.49 -5.93
C ALA A 17 4.92 -31.22 -6.79
N THR A 18 4.49 -30.09 -6.24
CA THR A 18 4.36 -28.83 -7.00
C THR A 18 5.15 -27.66 -6.42
N LEU A 19 6.27 -27.92 -5.72
CA LEU A 19 7.23 -26.85 -5.42
C LEU A 19 8.05 -26.54 -6.70
N PRO A 20 7.93 -25.35 -7.31
CA PRO A 20 8.90 -24.93 -8.29
C PRO A 20 10.23 -24.66 -7.58
N LEU A 21 11.22 -25.40 -8.05
CA LEU A 21 12.62 -25.32 -7.69
C LEU A 21 13.15 -23.88 -7.84
N LEU A 22 13.63 -23.38 -6.70
CA LEU A 22 14.81 -22.55 -6.53
C LEU A 22 15.71 -22.43 -7.79
N SER A 23 15.56 -21.35 -8.56
CA SER A 23 16.60 -20.84 -9.45
C SER A 23 17.29 -19.65 -8.78
N LYS A 24 18.57 -19.82 -8.47
CA LYS A 24 19.46 -18.80 -7.91
C LYS A 24 20.48 -18.38 -8.97
N GLY A 25 20.52 -17.08 -9.26
CA GLY A 25 21.53 -16.40 -10.08
C GLY A 25 20.95 -15.05 -10.54
N SER A 26 21.00 -14.00 -9.71
CA SER A 26 22.04 -12.96 -9.65
C SER A 26 21.90 -11.90 -10.76
N GLY A 27 21.63 -10.66 -10.36
CA GLY A 27 21.91 -9.44 -11.16
C GLY A 27 20.69 -8.62 -11.55
N GLU A 28 20.70 -7.35 -11.12
CA GLU A 28 20.06 -6.16 -11.68
C GLU A 28 18.52 -6.05 -11.88
N GLU A 29 17.96 -5.10 -11.13
CA GLU A 29 17.15 -3.96 -11.60
C GLU A 29 15.70 -4.15 -12.10
N GLY A 30 14.80 -3.39 -11.47
CA GLY A 30 13.57 -2.93 -12.13
C GLY A 30 12.31 -3.74 -11.84
N GLY A 31 11.84 -3.71 -10.59
CA GLY A 31 10.55 -4.28 -10.19
C GLY A 31 9.40 -3.71 -11.01
N ALA A 32 8.86 -4.59 -11.87
CA ALA A 32 7.72 -4.38 -12.73
C ALA A 32 6.45 -3.99 -11.99
N ALA A 33 5.63 -3.23 -12.70
CA ALA A 33 4.32 -2.75 -12.29
C ALA A 33 3.39 -3.88 -11.84
N VAL A 34 2.72 -3.65 -10.71
CA VAL A 34 1.39 -4.21 -10.46
C VAL A 34 0.40 -3.05 -10.59
N ALA A 35 -0.40 -3.10 -11.65
CA ALA A 35 -1.61 -2.31 -11.78
C ALA A 35 -2.77 -3.30 -11.69
N ASP A 36 -3.57 -3.22 -10.62
CA ASP A 36 -4.99 -3.62 -10.64
C ASP A 36 -5.72 -3.09 -9.38
N ASP A 37 -6.25 -1.87 -9.49
CA ASP A 37 -7.65 -1.52 -9.13
C ASP A 37 -7.90 -0.10 -9.67
N ALA A 38 -7.96 -0.04 -11.00
CA ALA A 38 -7.89 1.17 -11.82
C ALA A 38 -9.27 1.59 -12.31
N ALA A 39 -10.01 2.38 -11.52
CA ALA A 39 -11.07 3.22 -12.10
C ALA A 39 -11.43 4.47 -11.29
N ASN A 40 -11.37 4.46 -9.94
CA ASN A 40 -11.60 5.67 -9.12
C ASN A 40 -10.84 5.68 -7.76
N ALA A 41 -9.92 4.74 -7.55
CA ALA A 41 -9.14 4.51 -6.32
C ALA A 41 -7.61 4.57 -6.56
N SER A 42 -7.19 5.06 -7.73
CA SER A 42 -6.08 4.42 -8.45
C SER A 42 -4.75 5.19 -8.43
N SER A 43 -4.61 6.15 -7.54
CA SER A 43 -3.38 6.93 -7.33
C SER A 43 -3.01 7.13 -5.85
N TRP A 44 -3.80 6.58 -4.93
CA TRP A 44 -3.53 6.57 -3.49
C TRP A 44 -2.55 5.45 -3.12
N PRO A 45 -1.63 5.65 -2.16
CA PRO A 45 -1.30 6.91 -1.52
C PRO A 45 -0.47 7.83 -2.44
N CYS A 46 -0.78 9.12 -2.47
CA CYS A 46 0.05 10.16 -3.09
C CYS A 46 0.25 11.29 -2.07
N CYS A 47 1.35 12.03 -2.19
CA CYS A 47 1.65 13.17 -1.31
C CYS A 47 2.51 14.22 -2.03
N ASN A 48 2.08 15.47 -2.02
CA ASN A 48 2.83 16.61 -2.55
C ASN A 48 3.81 17.19 -1.51
N GLN A 49 3.38 17.28 -0.26
CA GLN A 49 4.15 17.80 0.88
C GLN A 49 4.46 16.69 1.88
N CYS A 50 5.70 16.21 1.84
CA CYS A 50 6.16 15.14 2.71
C CYS A 50 6.43 15.61 4.12
N GLY A 51 5.92 14.85 5.10
CA GLY A 51 6.23 15.02 6.51
C GLY A 51 7.46 14.22 6.93
N PHE A 52 7.44 13.74 8.17
CA PHE A 52 8.46 12.84 8.68
C PHE A 52 8.37 11.47 8.00
N CYS A 53 9.54 10.95 7.59
CA CYS A 53 9.73 9.58 7.14
C CYS A 53 10.76 8.89 8.05
N ASN A 54 10.50 7.65 8.45
CA ASN A 54 11.51 6.86 9.16
C ASN A 54 12.64 6.41 8.19
N ARG A 55 13.73 5.89 8.76
CA ARG A 55 14.92 5.46 7.99
C ARG A 55 14.88 4.00 7.51
N LYS A 56 13.75 3.31 7.65
CA LYS A 56 13.63 1.91 7.18
C LYS A 56 13.48 1.89 5.65
N ASN A 57 13.69 0.74 5.02
CA ASN A 57 13.51 0.57 3.57
C ASN A 57 12.50 -0.56 3.27
N PRO A 58 11.30 -0.28 2.72
CA PRO A 58 10.78 1.04 2.32
C PRO A 58 10.37 1.92 3.51
N PRO A 59 10.52 3.26 3.44
CA PRO A 59 10.21 4.15 4.55
C PRO A 59 8.71 4.21 4.82
N ASP A 60 8.32 4.35 6.09
CA ASP A 60 6.99 4.86 6.42
C ASP A 60 7.05 6.37 6.55
N CYS A 61 6.08 7.04 5.94
CA CYS A 61 6.02 8.48 5.85
C CYS A 61 4.66 9.01 6.27
N SER A 62 4.66 10.19 6.89
CA SER A 62 3.45 11.02 7.04
C SER A 62 3.32 11.98 5.86
N CYS A 63 2.08 12.34 5.52
CA CYS A 63 1.80 13.38 4.53
C CYS A 63 1.31 14.66 5.22
N LEU A 64 1.69 15.81 4.67
CA LEU A 64 1.29 17.14 5.16
C LEU A 64 0.24 17.81 4.27
N ASP A 65 -0.15 17.16 3.17
CA ASP A 65 -1.19 17.67 2.27
C ASP A 65 -2.50 17.91 3.04
N ILE A 66 -3.07 19.10 2.82
CA ILE A 66 -4.39 19.49 3.30
C ILE A 66 -5.42 19.39 2.17
N SER A 67 -6.65 19.01 2.52
CA SER A 67 -7.80 18.97 1.63
C SER A 67 -8.95 19.78 2.20
N PHE A 68 -9.67 20.50 1.36
CA PHE A 68 -10.90 21.20 1.74
C PHE A 68 -12.15 20.32 1.58
N GLN A 69 -12.02 19.16 0.94
CA GLN A 69 -13.13 18.26 0.60
C GLN A 69 -13.24 17.04 1.54
N GLY A 70 -12.30 16.89 2.49
CA GLY A 70 -12.15 15.68 3.29
C GLY A 70 -10.94 14.85 2.88
N CYS A 71 -10.66 13.79 3.66
CA CYS A 71 -9.58 12.86 3.36
C CYS A 71 -10.01 11.79 2.35
N HIS A 72 -9.03 11.14 1.73
CA HIS A 72 -9.27 9.94 0.93
C HIS A 72 -9.91 8.83 1.78
N PRO A 73 -10.85 8.03 1.25
CA PRO A 73 -11.57 7.01 2.03
C PRO A 73 -10.67 5.92 2.63
N ALA A 74 -9.50 5.67 2.04
CA ALA A 74 -8.51 4.74 2.59
C ALA A 74 -7.65 5.33 3.71
N CYS A 75 -7.81 6.62 4.05
CA CYS A 75 -7.19 7.21 5.24
C CYS A 75 -7.97 6.81 6.49
N MET A 76 -7.33 6.08 7.41
CA MET A 76 -7.94 5.62 8.66
C MET A 76 -8.08 6.75 9.68
N ASN A 77 -7.11 7.66 9.74
CA ASN A 77 -7.10 8.78 10.67
C ASN A 77 -7.21 10.11 9.91
N CYS A 78 -8.44 10.54 9.65
CA CYS A 78 -8.72 11.85 9.06
C CYS A 78 -9.00 12.88 10.15
N VAL A 79 -8.14 13.89 10.28
CA VAL A 79 -8.32 14.98 11.24
C VAL A 79 -8.93 16.19 10.53
N LYS A 80 -10.01 16.72 11.10
CA LYS A 80 -10.62 18.00 10.70
C LYS A 80 -10.10 19.11 11.60
N TYR A 81 -9.47 20.11 10.99
CA TYR A 81 -9.08 21.34 11.65
C TYR A 81 -10.12 22.42 11.36
N THR A 82 -10.58 23.09 12.41
CA THR A 82 -11.59 24.14 12.33
C THR A 82 -11.07 25.43 12.93
N SER A 83 -11.39 26.54 12.29
CA SER A 83 -11.13 27.90 12.77
C SER A 83 -12.48 28.64 12.88
N THR A 84 -12.57 29.66 13.73
CA THR A 84 -13.79 30.47 13.85
C THR A 84 -14.01 31.38 12.64
N THR A 85 -12.95 31.66 11.88
CA THR A 85 -12.95 32.60 10.76
C THR A 85 -12.69 31.96 9.40
N GLU A 86 -12.29 30.69 9.34
CA GLU A 86 -11.86 30.03 8.11
C GLU A 86 -12.63 28.72 7.86
N ALA A 87 -12.73 28.35 6.59
CA ALA A 87 -13.30 27.07 6.19
C ALA A 87 -12.50 25.91 6.79
N PRO A 88 -13.16 24.81 7.19
CA PRO A 88 -12.47 23.66 7.75
C PRO A 88 -11.53 23.02 6.73
N VAL A 89 -10.38 22.55 7.21
CA VAL A 89 -9.42 21.77 6.42
C VAL A 89 -9.25 20.39 7.00
N TYR A 90 -8.90 19.43 6.16
CA TYR A 90 -8.78 18.03 6.51
C TYR A 90 -7.39 17.55 6.17
N ARG A 91 -6.82 16.73 7.05
CA ARG A 91 -5.52 16.11 6.83
C ARG A 91 -5.57 14.65 7.22
N CYS A 92 -5.00 13.80 6.36
CA CYS A 92 -4.71 12.43 6.73
C CYS A 92 -3.47 12.38 7.62
N VAL A 93 -3.60 11.83 8.84
CA VAL A 93 -2.47 11.70 9.78
C VAL A 93 -1.91 10.28 9.85
N ASP A 94 -2.35 9.41 8.94
CA ASP A 94 -1.78 8.08 8.79
C ASP A 94 -0.29 8.15 8.43
N VAL A 95 0.44 7.17 8.94
CA VAL A 95 1.82 6.88 8.55
C VAL A 95 1.78 5.67 7.62
N LEU A 96 2.04 5.90 6.34
CA LEU A 96 1.93 4.86 5.29
C LEU A 96 3.31 4.56 4.71
N THR A 97 3.56 3.28 4.42
CA THR A 97 4.75 2.86 3.68
C THR A 97 4.76 3.49 2.29
N ASN A 98 5.85 4.14 1.91
CA ASN A 98 6.02 4.84 0.63
C ASN A 98 4.98 5.95 0.34
N PHE A 99 4.34 6.55 1.36
CA PHE A 99 3.35 7.64 1.15
C PHE A 99 3.90 8.77 0.25
N CYS A 100 5.19 9.07 0.44
CA CYS A 100 5.89 10.14 -0.25
C CYS A 100 6.55 9.75 -1.58
N LYS A 101 6.35 8.53 -2.05
CA LYS A 101 6.98 8.05 -3.29
C LYS A 101 6.36 8.68 -4.54
N ARG A 102 5.08 9.05 -4.49
CA ARG A 102 4.30 9.58 -5.63
C ARG A 102 3.68 10.93 -5.27
N ARG A 103 3.78 11.90 -6.17
CA ARG A 103 3.04 13.18 -6.05
C ARG A 103 1.59 13.03 -6.49
N CYS A 104 0.70 13.79 -5.85
CA CYS A 104 -0.71 13.83 -6.24
C CYS A 104 -0.92 14.67 -7.50
N THR A 105 -0.15 15.75 -7.64
CA THR A 105 -0.19 16.60 -8.83
C THR A 105 0.90 16.15 -9.79
N PRO A 106 0.57 15.78 -11.04
CA PRO A 106 1.58 15.47 -12.03
C PRO A 106 2.45 16.72 -12.27
N THR A 107 3.77 16.53 -12.34
CA THR A 107 4.67 17.59 -12.79
C THR A 107 4.30 17.93 -14.23
N ALA A 108 3.97 19.20 -14.51
CA ALA A 108 3.74 19.65 -15.87
C ALA A 108 4.97 19.28 -16.71
N ALA A 109 4.76 18.55 -17.81
CA ALA A 109 5.85 18.21 -18.71
C ALA A 109 6.52 19.51 -19.18
N ALA A 110 7.83 19.61 -19.00
CA ALA A 110 8.59 20.71 -19.58
C ALA A 110 8.44 20.63 -21.11
N ILE A 111 7.85 21.68 -21.69
CA ILE A 111 7.74 21.91 -23.14
C ILE A 111 9.08 22.31 -23.71
#